data_AF-A0AA88EFK9-F1
#
_entry.id   AF-A0AA88EFK9-F1
#
_cell.length_a   1.000
_cell.length_b   1.000
_cell.length_c   1.000
_cell.angle_alpha   90.00
_cell.angle_beta   90.00
_cell.angle_gamma   90.00
#
_symmetry.space_group_name_H-M   'P 1'
#
loop_
_entity.id
_entity.type
_entity.pdbx_description
1 polymer ?
#
loop_
_entity_poly.entity_id
_entity_poly.type
_entity_poly.pdbx_seq_one_letter_code
_entity_poly.pdbx_strand_id
1 'polypeptide(L)'
;MAIIKLILTIAITFLFLFQTGLSVVDNFDQSQSISDGTTLISKEGSFELGFFSPGNSTNRYVGIWYKNIPVKTVVWVANRCSPINDSSGLLTINSTGNLVLLYQNKSVVWSTNSSEQAMKPIVQLLDSGNLVLRDEEDGNSETYLWQSFDYPSDTMMPGMKLGWDLRTGLKRRVSAWRNWDDPCPGDFTAGVEYDPLRHTFPDVYILQGTSKYFRTGPWNGIHFTGTPEQRPNPLYSYDFVYNDDEVYYIYNLENESVITRLVMNQTTSQRDRLTWNDEDKAWKFYSTSPRDNCD
;
A
#
# COMPACT_ATOMS: atom_id res chain seq x y z
N MET A 1 6.08 -58.84 7.35
CA MET A 1 7.27 -58.01 7.05
C MET A 1 7.13 -57.19 5.76
N ALA A 2 6.57 -57.74 4.67
CA ALA A 2 6.38 -57.01 3.41
C ALA A 2 5.38 -55.83 3.48
N ILE A 3 4.27 -55.99 4.20
CA ILE A 3 3.23 -54.95 4.37
C ILE A 3 3.77 -53.71 5.12
N ILE A 4 4.60 -53.93 6.14
CA ILE A 4 5.23 -52.83 6.90
C ILE A 4 6.18 -52.04 6.01
N LYS A 5 6.96 -52.72 5.14
CA LYS A 5 7.83 -52.05 4.16
C LYS A 5 7.01 -51.23 3.16
N LEU A 6 5.89 -51.74 2.67
CA LEU A 6 5.02 -51.02 1.73
C LEU A 6 4.42 -49.75 2.35
N ILE A 7 3.93 -49.84 3.60
CA ILE A 7 3.38 -48.70 4.33
C ILE A 7 4.46 -47.64 4.60
N LEU A 8 5.66 -48.06 5.01
CA LEU A 8 6.79 -47.13 5.22
C LEU A 8 7.18 -46.42 3.92
N THR A 9 7.17 -47.14 2.79
CA THR A 9 7.54 -46.58 1.48
C THR A 9 6.50 -45.54 1.03
N ILE A 10 5.20 -45.84 1.20
CA ILE A 10 4.11 -44.91 0.88
C ILE A 10 4.17 -43.65 1.77
N ALA A 11 4.41 -43.82 3.08
CA ALA A 11 4.54 -42.70 4.01
C ALA A 11 5.75 -41.81 3.67
N ILE A 12 6.88 -42.40 3.28
CA ILE A 12 8.08 -41.65 2.84
C ILE A 12 7.79 -40.89 1.53
N THR A 13 7.12 -41.51 0.54
CA THR A 13 6.73 -40.81 -0.69
C THR A 13 5.70 -39.70 -0.45
N PHE A 14 4.81 -39.85 0.53
CA PHE A 14 3.86 -38.80 0.91
C PHE A 14 4.58 -37.65 1.64
N LEU A 15 5.58 -37.93 2.48
CA LEU A 15 6.44 -36.91 3.08
C LEU A 15 7.26 -36.12 2.05
N PHE A 16 7.72 -36.78 0.97
CA PHE A 16 8.42 -36.11 -0.13
C PHE A 16 7.50 -35.30 -1.06
N LEU A 17 6.21 -35.65 -1.16
CA LEU A 17 5.21 -34.87 -1.91
C LEU A 17 4.77 -33.60 -1.17
N PHE A 18 5.06 -33.47 0.12
CA PHE A 18 4.72 -32.27 0.92
C PHE A 18 5.88 -31.27 1.09
N GLN A 19 7.01 -31.46 0.40
CA GLN A 19 8.18 -30.57 0.51
C GLN A 19 8.53 -29.80 -0.77
N THR A 20 7.60 -29.61 -1.70
CA THR A 20 7.70 -28.47 -2.63
C THR A 20 7.15 -27.23 -1.94
N GLY A 21 7.83 -26.77 -0.89
CA GLY A 21 7.65 -25.40 -0.45
C GLY A 21 8.13 -24.50 -1.58
N LEU A 22 7.22 -23.89 -2.32
CA LEU A 22 7.57 -22.74 -3.15
C LEU A 22 8.23 -21.75 -2.20
N SER A 23 9.53 -21.51 -2.37
CA SER A 23 10.21 -20.46 -1.61
C SER A 23 9.48 -19.17 -1.92
N VAL A 24 8.79 -18.62 -0.93
CA VAL A 24 8.18 -17.30 -1.01
C VAL A 24 9.34 -16.33 -1.17
N VAL A 25 9.39 -15.66 -2.32
CA VAL A 25 10.37 -14.60 -2.58
C VAL A 25 9.71 -13.31 -2.14
N ASP A 26 10.11 -12.79 -0.98
CA ASP A 26 9.63 -11.54 -0.40
C ASP A 26 10.57 -10.37 -0.69
N ASN A 27 11.78 -10.65 -1.17
CA ASN A 27 12.76 -9.65 -1.54
C ASN A 27 13.56 -10.05 -2.79
N PHE A 28 14.20 -9.06 -3.44
CA PHE A 28 15.14 -9.28 -4.53
C PHE A 28 16.22 -8.19 -4.58
N ASP A 29 17.40 -8.56 -5.09
CA ASP A 29 18.56 -7.67 -5.24
C ASP A 29 18.79 -7.24 -6.71
N GLN A 30 19.91 -6.57 -6.99
CA GLN A 30 20.29 -6.11 -8.34
C GLN A 30 20.48 -7.23 -9.38
N SER A 31 20.69 -8.47 -8.97
CA SER A 31 20.83 -9.61 -9.88
C SER A 31 19.48 -10.14 -10.38
N GLN A 32 18.39 -9.70 -9.77
CA GLN A 32 17.04 -10.17 -9.99
C GLN A 32 16.12 -9.08 -10.54
N SER A 33 14.97 -9.51 -11.04
CA SER A 33 13.94 -8.62 -11.56
C SER A 33 12.58 -9.32 -11.54
N ILE A 34 11.52 -8.51 -11.48
CA ILE A 34 10.14 -8.98 -11.62
C ILE A 34 9.69 -8.59 -13.02
N SER A 35 9.39 -9.60 -13.84
CA SER A 35 8.76 -9.41 -15.15
C SER A 35 7.25 -9.67 -15.06
N ASP A 36 6.53 -9.28 -16.09
CA ASP A 36 5.12 -9.61 -16.22
C ASP A 36 4.86 -11.13 -16.09
N GLY A 37 3.90 -11.50 -15.25
CA GLY A 37 3.58 -12.90 -14.91
C GLY A 37 4.38 -13.48 -13.73
N THR A 38 5.36 -12.75 -13.21
CA THR A 38 6.06 -13.08 -11.95
C THR A 38 5.65 -12.10 -10.85
N THR A 39 5.72 -12.54 -9.59
CA THR A 39 5.29 -11.74 -8.43
C THR A 39 6.27 -11.84 -7.28
N LEU A 40 6.26 -10.81 -6.43
CA LEU A 40 6.92 -10.76 -5.14
C LEU A 40 5.84 -10.91 -4.06
N ILE A 41 6.03 -11.80 -3.10
CA ILE A 41 5.01 -12.15 -2.11
C ILE A 41 5.58 -11.87 -0.73
N SER A 42 4.86 -11.14 0.11
CA SER A 42 5.31 -10.86 1.48
C SER A 42 5.53 -12.16 2.25
N LYS A 43 6.40 -12.15 3.27
CA LYS A 43 6.89 -13.36 3.94
C LYS A 43 5.77 -14.27 4.47
N GLU A 44 4.72 -13.72 5.06
CA GLU A 44 3.54 -14.46 5.54
C GLU A 44 2.46 -14.67 4.46
N GLY A 45 2.67 -14.12 3.27
CA GLY A 45 1.75 -14.23 2.14
C GLY A 45 0.52 -13.34 2.26
N SER A 46 0.56 -12.29 3.08
CA SER A 46 -0.52 -11.30 3.23
C SER A 46 -0.69 -10.43 1.99
N PHE A 47 0.44 -10.02 1.39
CA PHE A 47 0.47 -9.13 0.24
C PHE A 47 1.25 -9.72 -0.94
N GLU A 48 0.89 -9.28 -2.13
CA GLU A 48 1.54 -9.65 -3.38
C GLU A 48 1.75 -8.42 -4.25
N LEU A 49 2.93 -8.32 -4.84
CA LEU A 49 3.31 -7.29 -5.80
C LEU A 49 3.54 -7.92 -7.17
N GLY A 50 3.06 -7.25 -8.22
CA GLY A 50 3.35 -7.64 -9.59
C GLY A 50 2.64 -6.77 -10.62
N PHE A 51 2.69 -7.23 -11.87
CA PHE A 51 2.02 -6.57 -12.99
C PHE A 51 0.52 -6.91 -13.04
N PHE A 52 -0.33 -5.92 -13.29
CA PHE A 52 -1.77 -6.10 -13.44
C PHE A 52 -2.38 -5.12 -14.44
N SER A 53 -3.65 -5.37 -14.79
CA SER A 53 -4.49 -4.46 -15.56
C SER A 53 -5.77 -4.14 -14.78
N PRO A 54 -6.11 -2.86 -14.56
CA PRO A 54 -7.34 -2.46 -13.87
C PRO A 54 -8.56 -2.54 -14.79
N GLY A 55 -9.67 -3.05 -14.25
CA GLY A 55 -10.96 -3.12 -14.93
C GLY A 55 -10.89 -3.74 -16.33
N ASN A 56 -11.30 -2.98 -17.35
CA ASN A 56 -11.28 -3.35 -18.76
C ASN A 56 -10.06 -2.80 -19.52
N SER A 57 -9.12 -2.16 -18.82
CA SER A 57 -7.91 -1.62 -19.43
C SER A 57 -6.99 -2.74 -19.94
N THR A 58 -6.34 -2.53 -21.07
CA THR A 58 -5.23 -3.40 -21.52
C THR A 58 -3.86 -2.90 -21.06
N ASN A 59 -3.81 -1.73 -20.46
CA ASN A 59 -2.58 -1.16 -19.92
C ASN A 59 -2.07 -1.98 -18.73
N ARG A 60 -0.75 -2.05 -18.59
CA ARG A 60 -0.05 -2.74 -17.51
C ARG A 60 0.52 -1.75 -16.50
N TYR A 61 0.31 -2.08 -15.24
CA TYR A 61 0.80 -1.34 -14.09
C TYR A 61 1.46 -2.29 -13.10
N VAL A 62 2.42 -1.80 -12.33
CA VAL A 62 2.92 -2.49 -11.14
C VAL A 62 2.09 -2.05 -9.95
N GLY A 63 1.55 -3.02 -9.20
CA GLY A 63 0.77 -2.75 -8.00
C GLY A 63 0.96 -3.78 -6.91
N ILE A 64 0.42 -3.46 -5.74
CA ILE A 64 0.36 -4.32 -4.55
C ILE A 64 -1.11 -4.61 -4.28
N TRP A 65 -1.45 -5.85 -3.97
CA TRP A 65 -2.80 -6.26 -3.56
C TRP A 65 -2.75 -7.25 -2.40
N TYR A 66 -3.89 -7.41 -1.72
CA TYR A 66 -4.07 -8.49 -0.76
C TYR A 66 -4.05 -9.83 -1.48
N LYS A 67 -3.14 -10.72 -1.10
CA LYS A 67 -3.03 -12.06 -1.69
C LYS A 67 -4.10 -13.01 -1.17
N ASN A 68 -4.45 -12.86 0.11
CA ASN A 68 -5.41 -13.73 0.79
C ASN A 68 -6.88 -13.38 0.52
N ILE A 69 -7.13 -12.37 -0.33
CA ILE A 69 -8.48 -11.96 -0.73
C ILE A 69 -8.72 -12.42 -2.19
N PRO A 70 -9.79 -13.19 -2.46
CA PRO A 70 -10.04 -13.75 -3.80
C PRO A 70 -10.36 -12.67 -4.85
N VAL A 71 -10.96 -11.55 -4.42
CA VAL A 71 -11.18 -10.39 -5.28
C VAL A 71 -9.92 -9.53 -5.27
N LYS A 72 -9.24 -9.42 -6.42
CA LYS A 72 -8.00 -8.65 -6.56
C LYS A 72 -8.22 -7.20 -6.12
N THR A 73 -7.79 -6.90 -4.90
CA THR A 73 -7.96 -5.60 -4.26
C THR A 73 -6.61 -4.91 -4.23
N VAL A 74 -6.37 -4.06 -5.23
CA VAL A 74 -5.13 -3.29 -5.35
C VAL A 74 -5.16 -2.15 -4.32
N VAL A 75 -4.08 -2.01 -3.55
CA VAL A 75 -3.93 -1.02 -2.48
C VAL A 75 -2.84 0.01 -2.77
N TRP A 76 -1.96 -0.28 -3.73
CA TRP A 76 -0.91 0.62 -4.14
C TRP A 76 -0.52 0.35 -5.61
N VAL A 77 -0.14 1.40 -6.34
CA VAL A 77 0.26 1.35 -7.75
C VAL A 77 1.46 2.27 -7.97
N ALA A 78 2.51 1.78 -8.65
CA ALA A 78 3.73 2.54 -8.91
C ALA A 78 3.55 3.55 -10.05
N ASN A 79 3.36 3.04 -11.27
CA ASN A 79 3.36 3.82 -12.52
C ASN A 79 1.97 4.35 -12.89
N ARG A 80 1.25 4.93 -11.92
CA ARG A 80 -0.17 5.33 -12.02
C ARG A 80 -0.52 6.13 -13.27
N CYS A 81 0.34 7.08 -13.67
CA CYS A 81 0.13 7.95 -14.84
C CYS A 81 1.07 7.64 -16.00
N SER A 82 1.80 6.54 -15.93
CA SER A 82 2.76 6.11 -16.96
C SER A 82 2.55 4.63 -17.24
N PRO A 83 1.38 4.25 -17.79
CA PRO A 83 1.10 2.85 -18.12
C PRO A 83 2.08 2.30 -19.14
N ILE A 84 2.26 0.98 -19.09
CA ILE A 84 2.90 0.20 -20.15
C ILE A 84 1.79 -0.41 -21.01
N ASN A 85 1.94 -0.43 -22.34
CA ASN A 85 0.89 -0.87 -23.26
C ASN A 85 1.01 -2.35 -23.70
N ASP A 86 2.02 -3.08 -23.21
CA ASP A 86 2.28 -4.48 -23.48
C ASP A 86 2.82 -5.21 -22.22
N SER A 87 3.24 -6.47 -22.35
CA SER A 87 3.78 -7.26 -21.22
C SER A 87 5.32 -7.22 -21.14
N SER A 88 5.98 -6.23 -21.75
CA SER A 88 7.46 -6.10 -21.76
C SER A 88 8.05 -5.40 -20.52
N GLY A 89 7.19 -5.04 -19.56
CA GLY A 89 7.59 -4.36 -18.34
C GLY A 89 8.55 -5.18 -17.48
N LEU A 90 9.56 -4.51 -16.93
CA LEU A 90 10.56 -5.13 -16.07
C LEU A 90 10.84 -4.23 -14.86
N LEU A 91 10.51 -4.70 -13.67
CA LEU A 91 10.82 -4.04 -12.40
C LEU A 91 12.15 -4.59 -11.87
N THR A 92 13.14 -3.74 -11.68
CA THR A 92 14.49 -4.14 -11.26
C THR A 92 15.19 -3.01 -10.51
N ILE A 93 16.37 -3.27 -9.93
CA ILE A 93 17.21 -2.25 -9.31
C ILE A 93 18.28 -1.84 -10.33
N ASN A 94 18.39 -0.54 -10.62
CA ASN A 94 19.38 -0.05 -11.56
C ASN A 94 20.80 0.01 -10.94
N SER A 95 21.79 0.40 -11.75
CA SER A 95 23.18 0.53 -11.30
C SER A 95 23.41 1.62 -10.25
N THR A 96 22.46 2.52 -10.03
CA THR A 96 22.54 3.55 -8.97
C THR A 96 21.82 3.11 -7.69
N GLY A 97 21.33 1.88 -7.62
CA GLY A 97 20.62 1.34 -6.46
C GLY A 97 19.15 1.76 -6.33
N ASN A 98 18.56 2.41 -7.34
CA ASN A 98 17.16 2.77 -7.34
C ASN A 98 16.30 1.65 -7.93
N LEU A 99 15.11 1.45 -7.37
CA LEU A 99 14.09 0.60 -7.97
C LEU A 99 13.51 1.32 -9.19
N VAL A 100 13.56 0.67 -10.35
CA VAL A 100 13.12 1.22 -11.63
C VAL A 100 12.17 0.26 -12.34
N LEU A 101 11.17 0.83 -13.00
CA LEU A 101 10.32 0.14 -13.96
C LEU A 101 10.79 0.50 -15.37
N LEU A 102 11.25 -0.51 -16.10
CA LEU A 102 11.72 -0.41 -17.46
C LEU A 102 10.65 -0.88 -18.45
N TYR A 103 10.71 -0.33 -19.66
CA TYR A 103 9.85 -0.69 -20.78
C TYR A 103 10.65 -0.80 -22.08
N GLN A 104 10.33 -1.82 -22.89
CA GLN A 104 10.94 -2.11 -24.20
C GLN A 104 12.48 -1.97 -24.19
N ASN A 105 13.02 -1.00 -24.92
CA ASN A 105 14.46 -0.73 -25.06
C ASN A 105 15.09 -0.14 -23.79
N LYS A 106 14.67 -0.60 -22.60
CA LYS A 106 15.12 -0.16 -21.27
C LYS A 106 14.85 1.32 -20.98
N SER A 107 13.80 1.86 -21.57
CA SER A 107 13.31 3.20 -21.20
C SER A 107 12.74 3.15 -19.79
N VAL A 108 13.14 4.09 -18.93
CA VAL A 108 12.62 4.20 -17.56
C VAL A 108 11.23 4.84 -17.61
N VAL A 109 10.22 4.11 -17.15
CA VAL A 109 8.82 4.55 -17.06
C VAL A 109 8.52 5.13 -15.68
N TRP A 110 9.12 4.55 -14.64
CA TRP A 110 8.96 4.96 -13.26
C TRP A 110 10.23 4.60 -12.48
N SER A 111 10.57 5.37 -11.46
CA SER A 111 11.68 5.06 -10.56
C SER A 111 11.43 5.62 -9.16
N THR A 112 12.02 4.99 -8.16
CA THR A 112 12.18 5.60 -6.85
C THR A 112 13.16 6.76 -6.94
N ASN A 113 12.99 7.75 -6.06
CA ASN A 113 13.93 8.84 -5.90
C ASN A 113 14.52 8.74 -4.49
N SER A 114 15.57 7.93 -4.35
CA SER A 114 16.36 7.90 -3.11
C SER A 114 17.55 8.85 -3.24
N SER A 115 17.77 9.67 -2.20
CA SER A 115 18.92 10.57 -2.11
C SER A 115 20.20 9.86 -1.69
N GLU A 116 20.07 8.68 -1.08
CA GLU A 116 21.19 7.91 -0.53
C GLU A 116 21.48 6.69 -1.40
N GLN A 117 22.76 6.37 -1.58
CA GLN A 117 23.18 5.19 -2.34
C GLN A 117 23.43 4.04 -1.38
N ALA A 118 22.67 2.95 -1.56
CA ALA A 118 22.95 1.69 -0.88
C ALA A 118 24.22 1.03 -1.45
N MET A 119 25.01 0.39 -0.60
CA MET A 119 26.08 -0.51 -1.00
C MET A 119 25.52 -1.83 -1.53
N LYS A 120 24.49 -2.38 -0.88
CA LYS A 120 23.79 -3.61 -1.30
C LYS A 120 22.27 -3.39 -1.29
N PRO A 121 21.73 -2.74 -2.33
CA PRO A 121 20.31 -2.40 -2.37
C PRO A 121 19.45 -3.66 -2.55
N ILE A 122 18.46 -3.80 -1.68
CA ILE A 122 17.43 -4.84 -1.74
C ILE A 122 16.06 -4.18 -1.72
N VAL A 123 15.16 -4.70 -2.57
CA VAL A 123 13.74 -4.40 -2.52
C VAL A 123 13.02 -5.51 -1.78
N GLN A 124 12.19 -5.17 -0.80
CA GLN A 124 11.43 -6.13 0.01
C GLN A 124 9.98 -5.71 0.16
N LEU A 125 9.05 -6.64 0.02
CA LEU A 125 7.64 -6.45 0.36
C LEU A 125 7.38 -6.99 1.76
N LEU A 126 7.09 -6.08 2.70
CA LEU A 126 6.80 -6.42 4.09
C LEU A 126 5.35 -6.93 4.24
N ASP A 127 5.09 -7.66 5.33
CA ASP A 127 3.74 -8.17 5.63
C ASP A 127 2.73 -7.08 6.02
N SER A 128 3.19 -5.85 6.26
CA SER A 128 2.34 -4.66 6.33
C SER A 128 1.82 -4.19 4.97
N GLY A 129 2.37 -4.73 3.88
CA GLY A 129 2.14 -4.26 2.50
C GLY A 129 3.06 -3.10 2.09
N ASN A 130 3.98 -2.68 2.96
CA ASN A 130 4.98 -1.68 2.63
C ASN A 130 6.08 -2.29 1.75
N LEU A 131 6.29 -1.71 0.57
CA LEU A 131 7.40 -2.06 -0.32
C LEU A 131 8.55 -1.12 0.01
N VAL A 132 9.68 -1.67 0.44
CA VAL A 132 10.82 -0.90 0.90
C VAL A 132 12.04 -1.17 0.03
N LEU A 133 12.83 -0.13 -0.18
CA LEU A 133 14.20 -0.20 -0.68
C LEU A 133 15.12 0.08 0.51
N ARG A 134 16.03 -0.83 0.81
CA ARG A 134 16.97 -0.73 1.93
C ARG A 134 18.32 -1.29 1.57
N ASP A 135 19.33 -0.98 2.38
CA ASP A 135 20.60 -1.68 2.32
C ASP A 135 20.49 -3.03 3.03
N GLU A 136 21.08 -4.07 2.46
CA GLU A 136 21.17 -5.38 3.10
C GLU A 136 21.96 -5.30 4.41
N GLU A 137 23.00 -4.48 4.46
CA GLU A 137 23.92 -4.38 5.61
C GLU A 137 23.26 -3.73 6.83
N ASP A 138 22.24 -2.92 6.62
CA ASP A 138 21.43 -2.29 7.69
C ASP A 138 20.47 -3.28 8.37
N GLY A 139 20.48 -4.55 7.95
CA GLY A 139 19.69 -5.62 8.53
C GLY A 139 18.18 -5.34 8.50
N ASN A 140 17.52 -5.55 9.63
CA ASN A 140 16.08 -5.26 9.81
C ASN A 140 15.85 -3.89 10.48
N SER A 141 16.77 -2.94 10.34
CA SER A 141 16.46 -1.57 10.78
C SER A 141 15.31 -1.01 9.92
N GLU A 142 14.42 -0.23 10.54
CA GLU A 142 13.33 0.45 9.82
C GLU A 142 13.80 1.73 9.11
N THR A 143 15.11 1.84 8.86
CA THR A 143 15.73 2.94 8.12
C THR A 143 15.72 2.60 6.64
N TYR A 144 14.67 3.04 5.94
CA TYR A 144 14.51 2.76 4.52
C TYR A 144 15.04 3.89 3.64
N LEU A 145 15.69 3.52 2.54
CA LEU A 145 16.14 4.45 1.49
C LEU A 145 14.95 4.99 0.68
N TRP A 146 13.88 4.19 0.58
CA TRP A 146 12.59 4.55 0.02
C TRP A 146 11.53 3.56 0.51
N GLN A 147 10.27 3.99 0.62
CA GLN A 147 9.14 3.11 0.98
C GLN A 147 7.83 3.52 0.29
N SER A 148 6.98 2.55 -0.06
CA SER A 148 5.71 2.81 -0.73
C SER A 148 4.71 3.55 0.16
N PHE A 149 4.80 3.38 1.48
CA PHE A 149 3.93 4.06 2.45
C PHE A 149 4.07 5.59 2.43
N ASP A 150 5.20 6.11 1.93
CA ASP A 150 5.43 7.54 1.73
C ASP A 150 4.75 8.09 0.47
N TYR A 151 4.34 7.21 -0.45
CA TYR A 151 3.72 7.54 -1.73
C TYR A 151 2.40 6.77 -1.93
N PRO A 152 1.39 7.01 -1.07
CA PRO A 152 0.07 6.36 -1.14
C PRO A 152 -0.61 6.49 -2.52
N SER A 153 -1.45 5.49 -2.84
CA SER A 153 -2.35 5.55 -3.99
C SER A 153 -3.71 6.16 -3.60
N ASP A 154 -4.81 5.45 -3.81
CA ASP A 154 -6.15 5.81 -3.34
C ASP A 154 -6.47 5.27 -1.94
N THR A 155 -5.63 4.36 -1.44
CA THR A 155 -5.87 3.58 -0.23
C THR A 155 -4.89 3.95 0.89
N MET A 156 -5.41 4.09 2.12
CA MET A 156 -4.61 4.15 3.35
C MET A 156 -4.83 2.85 4.13
N MET A 157 -3.74 2.11 4.36
CA MET A 157 -3.66 0.84 5.08
C MET A 157 -3.23 1.05 6.54
N PRO A 158 -3.38 0.03 7.41
CA PRO A 158 -2.84 0.10 8.77
C PRO A 158 -1.34 0.40 8.76
N GLY A 159 -0.85 1.20 9.72
CA GLY A 159 0.55 1.60 9.82
C GLY A 159 0.98 2.71 8.85
N MET A 160 0.16 3.08 7.85
CA MET A 160 0.47 4.22 6.98
C MET A 160 0.26 5.54 7.72
N LYS A 161 1.17 6.50 7.48
CA LYS A 161 1.04 7.88 7.96
C LYS A 161 0.31 8.72 6.91
N LEU A 162 -0.83 9.31 7.26
CA LEU A 162 -1.53 10.27 6.41
C LEU A 162 -1.27 11.68 6.95
N GLY A 163 -0.33 12.39 6.34
CA GLY A 163 0.08 13.71 6.81
C GLY A 163 1.50 14.08 6.36
N TRP A 164 2.16 14.94 7.13
CA TRP A 164 3.38 15.63 6.74
C TRP A 164 4.57 15.07 7.53
N ASP A 165 5.67 14.80 6.84
CA ASP A 165 6.99 14.76 7.44
C ASP A 165 7.60 16.16 7.33
N LEU A 166 7.74 16.87 8.46
CA LEU A 166 8.22 18.25 8.47
C LEU A 166 9.72 18.33 8.24
N ARG A 167 10.47 17.26 8.51
CA ARG A 167 11.92 17.21 8.32
C ARG A 167 12.30 17.15 6.85
N THR A 168 11.53 16.38 6.07
CA THR A 168 11.76 16.21 4.61
C THR A 168 10.86 17.09 3.75
N GLY A 169 9.76 17.61 4.30
CA GLY A 169 8.72 18.33 3.57
C GLY A 169 7.75 17.42 2.81
N LEU A 170 7.86 16.10 2.97
CA LEU A 170 6.99 15.13 2.30
C LEU A 170 5.54 15.23 2.82
N LYS A 171 4.58 15.26 1.89
CA LYS A 171 3.14 15.30 2.20
C LYS A 171 2.45 14.03 1.70
N ARG A 172 2.11 13.14 2.61
CA ARG A 172 1.40 11.88 2.36
C ARG A 172 -0.10 12.15 2.32
N ARG A 173 -0.73 11.92 1.16
CA ARG A 173 -2.18 12.04 0.94
C ARG A 173 -2.67 10.96 0.00
N VAL A 174 -3.85 10.41 0.25
CA VAL A 174 -4.47 9.51 -0.73
C VAL A 174 -5.10 10.31 -1.86
N SER A 175 -5.13 9.75 -3.06
CA SER A 175 -5.74 10.33 -4.24
C SER A 175 -6.53 9.27 -4.98
N ALA A 176 -7.82 9.54 -5.20
CA ALA A 176 -8.70 8.62 -5.90
C ALA A 176 -8.11 8.23 -7.25
N TRP A 177 -8.40 7.01 -7.71
CA TRP A 177 -8.19 6.67 -9.11
C TRP A 177 -9.12 7.51 -9.97
N ARG A 178 -8.68 7.91 -11.16
CA ARG A 178 -9.51 8.70 -12.09
C ARG A 178 -10.79 7.94 -12.46
N ASN A 179 -10.71 6.63 -12.61
CA ASN A 179 -11.85 5.72 -12.75
C ASN A 179 -11.39 4.27 -12.52
N TRP A 180 -12.31 3.31 -12.70
CA TRP A 180 -12.04 1.87 -12.51
C TRP A 180 -10.99 1.27 -13.45
N ASP A 181 -10.72 1.91 -14.60
CA ASP A 181 -9.80 1.44 -15.64
C ASP A 181 -8.49 2.27 -15.70
N ASP A 182 -8.40 3.37 -14.94
CA ASP A 182 -7.28 4.32 -14.94
C ASP A 182 -6.89 4.71 -13.50
N PRO A 183 -5.77 4.17 -12.98
CA PRO A 183 -5.31 4.42 -11.62
C PRO A 183 -4.59 5.77 -11.48
N CYS A 184 -4.36 6.53 -12.56
CA CYS A 184 -3.80 7.88 -12.45
C CYS A 184 -4.67 8.72 -11.50
N PRO A 185 -4.10 9.64 -10.68
CA PRO A 185 -4.88 10.44 -9.74
C PRO A 185 -6.04 11.17 -10.44
N GLY A 186 -7.22 11.03 -9.83
CA GLY A 186 -8.39 11.84 -10.10
C GLY A 186 -8.33 13.18 -9.36
N ASP A 187 -9.47 13.85 -9.29
CA ASP A 187 -9.60 15.18 -8.69
C ASP A 187 -9.66 15.13 -7.17
N PHE A 188 -10.10 14.02 -6.61
CA PHE A 188 -10.31 13.90 -5.17
C PHE A 188 -9.07 13.40 -4.43
N THR A 189 -8.64 14.17 -3.43
CA THR A 189 -7.54 13.79 -2.52
C THR A 189 -7.96 13.95 -1.08
N ALA A 190 -7.40 13.14 -0.18
CA ALA A 190 -7.63 13.26 1.25
C ALA A 190 -6.32 13.21 2.02
N GLY A 191 -6.14 14.13 2.97
CA GLY A 191 -4.93 14.22 3.78
C GLY A 191 -5.00 15.35 4.80
N VAL A 192 -3.97 15.41 5.66
CA VAL A 192 -3.80 16.53 6.59
C VAL A 192 -3.38 17.77 5.80
N GLU A 193 -4.08 18.88 6.04
CA GLU A 193 -3.67 20.22 5.63
C GLU A 193 -3.28 21.01 6.87
N TYR A 194 -2.13 21.65 6.78
CA TYR A 194 -1.48 22.37 7.87
C TYR A 194 -0.75 23.58 7.27
N ASP A 195 -0.89 24.75 7.89
CA ASP A 195 -0.17 25.96 7.48
C ASP A 195 0.58 26.52 8.71
N PRO A 196 1.86 26.13 8.89
CA PRO A 196 2.65 26.58 10.03
C PRO A 196 2.89 28.09 10.00
N LEU A 197 2.93 28.72 8.81
CA LEU A 197 3.17 30.16 8.68
C LEU A 197 1.95 30.98 9.12
N ARG A 198 0.76 30.41 9.01
CA ARG A 198 -0.50 31.02 9.46
C ARG A 198 -0.97 30.50 10.82
N HIS A 199 -0.16 29.69 11.50
CA HIS A 199 -0.49 29.06 12.78
C HIS A 199 -1.85 28.35 12.77
N THR A 200 -2.21 27.70 11.66
CA THR A 200 -3.45 26.93 11.61
C THR A 200 -3.27 25.62 12.35
N PHE A 201 -4.32 25.18 13.05
CA PHE A 201 -4.31 23.85 13.63
C PHE A 201 -4.44 22.80 12.51
N PRO A 202 -3.65 21.71 12.54
CA PRO A 202 -3.77 20.63 11.56
C PRO A 202 -5.19 20.08 11.46
N ASP A 203 -5.66 19.86 10.24
CA ASP A 203 -7.02 19.41 9.97
C ASP A 203 -7.01 18.48 8.74
N VAL A 204 -7.92 17.51 8.68
CA VAL A 204 -8.00 16.57 7.57
C VAL A 204 -9.05 17.05 6.58
N TYR A 205 -8.63 17.31 5.35
CA TYR A 205 -9.53 17.72 4.27
C TYR A 205 -9.68 16.62 3.23
N ILE A 206 -10.85 16.60 2.60
CA ILE A 206 -11.00 16.10 1.24
C ILE A 206 -10.98 17.32 0.32
N LEU A 207 -10.10 17.31 -0.67
CA LEU A 207 -9.98 18.35 -1.68
C LEU A 207 -10.50 17.82 -3.01
N GLN A 208 -11.16 18.70 -3.78
CA GLN A 208 -11.43 18.50 -5.19
C GLN A 208 -10.51 19.46 -5.98
N GLY A 209 -9.44 18.93 -6.55
CA GLY A 209 -8.33 19.74 -7.04
C GLY A 209 -7.71 20.54 -5.89
N THR A 210 -7.80 21.86 -5.97
CA THR A 210 -7.34 22.77 -4.90
C THR A 210 -8.46 23.28 -4.00
N SER A 211 -9.72 22.98 -4.34
CA SER A 211 -10.90 23.43 -3.59
C SER A 211 -11.16 22.50 -2.42
N LYS A 212 -11.50 23.08 -1.25
CA LYS A 212 -11.95 22.32 -0.09
C LYS A 212 -13.33 21.74 -0.38
N TYR A 213 -13.42 20.42 -0.50
CA TYR A 213 -14.67 19.72 -0.72
C TYR A 213 -15.34 19.35 0.60
N PHE A 214 -14.55 18.81 1.54
CA PHE A 214 -15.02 18.47 2.88
C PHE A 214 -13.92 18.72 3.92
N ARG A 215 -14.36 19.08 5.12
CA ARG A 215 -13.51 19.37 6.26
C ARG A 215 -13.85 18.43 7.40
N THR A 216 -12.92 17.53 7.74
CA THR A 216 -13.09 16.60 8.86
C THR A 216 -13.00 17.32 10.20
N GLY A 217 -12.35 18.47 10.28
CA GLY A 217 -12.20 19.25 11.50
C GLY A 217 -10.92 18.91 12.27
N PRO A 218 -10.53 19.76 13.23
CA PRO A 218 -9.31 19.56 14.01
C PRO A 218 -9.40 18.33 14.92
N TRP A 219 -8.25 17.79 15.27
CA TRP A 219 -8.13 16.75 16.29
C TRP A 219 -8.39 17.33 17.68
N ASN A 220 -9.32 16.75 18.44
CA ASN A 220 -9.68 17.24 19.79
C ASN A 220 -8.97 16.49 20.94
N GLY A 221 -8.00 15.63 20.63
CA GLY A 221 -7.34 14.75 21.60
C GLY A 221 -7.94 13.34 21.68
N ILE A 222 -9.12 13.12 21.10
CA ILE A 222 -9.85 11.83 21.12
C ILE A 222 -10.23 11.39 19.70
N HIS A 223 -10.71 12.30 18.87
CA HIS A 223 -11.11 12.10 17.48
C HIS A 223 -11.12 13.44 16.74
N PHE A 224 -11.32 13.43 15.41
CA PHE A 224 -11.58 14.65 14.67
C PHE A 224 -13.03 15.11 14.87
N THR A 225 -13.26 16.42 15.02
CA THR A 225 -14.58 16.95 15.41
C THR A 225 -15.71 16.65 14.43
N GLY A 226 -15.41 16.46 13.14
CA GLY A 226 -16.37 16.09 12.08
C GLY A 226 -16.58 14.59 11.93
N THR A 227 -15.92 13.75 12.76
CA THR A 227 -16.18 12.31 12.86
C THR A 227 -16.44 11.89 14.32
N PRO A 228 -17.48 12.45 14.98
CA PRO A 228 -17.78 12.16 16.40
C PRO A 228 -18.22 10.70 16.66
N GLU A 229 -18.59 9.97 15.63
CA GLU A 229 -18.89 8.55 15.64
C GLU A 229 -17.64 7.67 15.75
N GLN A 230 -16.46 8.20 15.40
CA GLN A 230 -15.21 7.48 15.55
C GLN A 230 -14.88 7.34 17.04
N ARG A 231 -15.14 6.14 17.57
CA ARG A 231 -14.91 5.77 18.96
C ARG A 231 -13.88 4.64 19.04
N PRO A 232 -13.23 4.48 20.21
CA PRO A 232 -12.43 3.28 20.49
C PRO A 232 -13.25 2.02 20.19
N ASN A 233 -12.66 1.11 19.44
CA ASN A 233 -13.30 -0.11 18.97
C ASN A 233 -12.26 -1.25 18.95
N PRO A 234 -12.68 -2.52 18.99
CA PRO A 234 -11.76 -3.66 19.08
C PRO A 234 -11.08 -4.02 17.75
N LEU A 235 -11.37 -3.33 16.65
CA LEU A 235 -10.83 -3.66 15.33
C LEU A 235 -9.52 -2.91 15.06
N TYR A 236 -9.47 -1.62 15.39
CA TYR A 236 -8.32 -0.76 15.16
C TYR A 236 -8.23 0.36 16.19
N SER A 237 -7.00 0.73 16.55
CA SER A 237 -6.68 1.97 17.22
C SER A 237 -6.28 3.03 16.19
N TYR A 238 -6.35 4.28 16.60
CA TYR A 238 -6.02 5.41 15.76
C TYR A 238 -5.47 6.54 16.62
N ASP A 239 -4.58 7.33 16.02
CA ASP A 239 -3.92 8.44 16.70
C ASP A 239 -3.65 9.59 15.74
N PHE A 240 -3.38 10.75 16.31
CA PHE A 240 -2.96 11.94 15.61
C PHE A 240 -1.69 12.49 16.24
N VAL A 241 -0.58 12.34 15.51
CA VAL A 241 0.72 12.86 15.94
C VAL A 241 0.87 14.28 15.45
N TYR A 242 1.21 15.20 16.36
CA TYR A 242 1.53 16.59 16.05
C TYR A 242 2.70 17.05 16.93
N ASN A 243 3.88 17.12 16.34
CA ASN A 243 5.10 17.60 16.98
C ASN A 243 6.01 18.33 15.97
N ASP A 244 7.25 18.64 16.37
CA ASP A 244 8.21 19.39 15.55
C ASP A 244 8.71 18.61 14.32
N ASP A 245 8.63 17.28 14.33
CA ASP A 245 9.15 16.41 13.28
C ASP A 245 8.07 16.02 12.26
N GLU A 246 6.85 15.72 12.71
CA GLU A 246 5.80 15.17 11.85
C GLU A 246 4.39 15.56 12.32
N VAL A 247 3.44 15.60 11.37
CA VAL A 247 2.02 15.89 11.61
C VAL A 247 1.15 14.93 10.82
N TYR A 248 0.58 13.89 11.43
CA TYR A 248 -0.17 12.87 10.69
C TYR A 248 -1.23 12.14 11.50
N TYR A 249 -2.21 11.61 10.76
CA TYR A 249 -3.13 10.59 11.22
C TYR A 249 -2.58 9.19 10.92
N ILE A 250 -2.74 8.27 11.86
CA ILE A 250 -2.40 6.85 11.71
C ILE A 250 -3.48 5.98 12.33
N TYR A 251 -3.63 4.76 11.83
CA TYR A 251 -4.39 3.72 12.50
C TYR A 251 -3.66 2.38 12.40
N ASN A 252 -3.81 1.55 13.43
CA ASN A 252 -3.21 0.22 13.53
C ASN A 252 -4.29 -0.79 13.89
N LEU A 253 -4.10 -2.04 13.46
CA LEU A 253 -5.04 -3.11 13.82
C LEU A 253 -4.82 -3.52 15.28
N GLU A 254 -5.89 -3.63 16.04
CA GLU A 254 -5.88 -4.26 17.38
C GLU A 254 -6.04 -5.78 17.26
N ASN A 255 -6.72 -6.22 16.19
CA ASN A 255 -6.87 -7.61 15.83
C ASN A 255 -6.27 -7.81 14.43
N GLU A 256 -5.11 -8.46 14.37
CA GLU A 256 -4.37 -8.73 13.11
C GLU A 256 -5.15 -9.62 12.13
N SER A 257 -6.18 -10.35 12.59
CA SER A 257 -7.07 -11.11 11.70
C SER A 257 -8.06 -10.22 10.93
N VAL A 258 -8.25 -8.96 11.35
CA VAL A 258 -9.16 -8.02 10.70
C VAL A 258 -8.45 -7.35 9.53
N ILE A 259 -9.09 -7.34 8.37
CA ILE A 259 -8.62 -6.58 7.21
C ILE A 259 -9.54 -5.37 7.02
N THR A 260 -9.01 -4.17 7.25
CA THR A 260 -9.72 -2.91 6.99
C THR A 260 -8.83 -1.92 6.26
N ARG A 261 -9.44 -1.05 5.44
CA ARG A 261 -8.74 0.00 4.70
C ARG A 261 -9.61 1.25 4.54
N LEU A 262 -8.98 2.40 4.38
CA LEU A 262 -9.62 3.64 3.93
C LEU A 262 -9.35 3.84 2.44
N VAL A 263 -10.35 4.24 1.65
CA VAL A 263 -10.24 4.37 0.19
C VAL A 263 -10.90 5.66 -0.26
N MET A 264 -10.20 6.50 -1.03
CA MET A 264 -10.78 7.67 -1.69
C MET A 264 -11.36 7.28 -3.05
N ASN A 265 -12.63 7.55 -3.29
CA ASN A 265 -13.33 7.16 -4.51
C ASN A 265 -13.77 8.38 -5.33
N GLN A 266 -13.40 8.40 -6.62
CA GLN A 266 -13.68 9.51 -7.53
C GLN A 266 -15.17 9.58 -7.90
N THR A 267 -15.83 8.43 -8.07
CA THR A 267 -17.24 8.37 -8.50
C THR A 267 -18.19 8.80 -7.39
N THR A 268 -17.94 8.38 -6.15
CA THR A 268 -18.80 8.75 -5.01
C THR A 268 -18.37 10.04 -4.34
N SER A 269 -17.20 10.60 -4.68
CA SER A 269 -16.59 11.76 -4.00
C SER A 269 -16.37 11.54 -2.49
N GLN A 270 -16.31 10.27 -2.07
CA GLN A 270 -16.28 9.87 -0.66
C GLN A 270 -15.00 9.12 -0.33
N ARG A 271 -14.60 9.25 0.94
CA ARG A 271 -13.59 8.40 1.57
C ARG A 271 -14.28 7.38 2.46
N ASP A 272 -14.23 6.12 2.06
CA ASP A 272 -14.88 5.03 2.77
C ASP A 272 -13.88 4.23 3.59
N ARG A 273 -14.28 3.81 4.80
CA ARG A 273 -13.66 2.69 5.51
C ARG A 273 -14.39 1.41 5.14
N LEU A 274 -13.64 0.45 4.62
CA LEU A 274 -14.14 -0.87 4.26
C LEU A 274 -13.49 -1.92 5.16
N THR A 275 -14.26 -2.96 5.51
CA THR A 275 -13.78 -4.12 6.27
C THR A 275 -14.08 -5.37 5.48
N TRP A 276 -13.10 -6.26 5.31
CA TRP A 276 -13.30 -7.53 4.63
C TRP A 276 -14.14 -8.46 5.50
N ASN A 277 -15.22 -9.01 4.95
CA ASN A 277 -15.98 -10.08 5.57
C ASN A 277 -15.65 -11.40 4.89
N ASP A 278 -15.11 -12.34 5.66
CA ASP A 278 -14.63 -13.61 5.11
C ASP A 278 -15.76 -14.57 4.73
N GLU A 279 -16.91 -14.52 5.41
CA GLU A 279 -18.07 -15.38 5.12
C GLU A 279 -18.71 -14.99 3.78
N ASP A 280 -18.93 -13.70 3.56
CA ASP A 280 -19.54 -13.15 2.36
C ASP A 280 -18.55 -12.98 1.20
N LYS A 281 -17.25 -13.15 1.45
CA LYS A 281 -16.15 -12.87 0.53
C LYS A 281 -16.30 -11.50 -0.13
N ALA A 282 -16.61 -10.48 0.66
CA ALA A 282 -16.91 -9.14 0.19
C ALA A 282 -16.40 -8.04 1.14
N TRP A 283 -16.04 -6.90 0.56
CA TRP A 283 -15.79 -5.68 1.32
C TRP A 283 -17.12 -5.12 1.83
N LYS A 284 -17.23 -4.95 3.15
CA LYS A 284 -18.37 -4.34 3.82
C LYS A 284 -18.05 -2.90 4.19
N PHE A 285 -19.03 -2.05 3.95
CA PHE A 285 -19.03 -0.67 4.41
C PHE A 285 -18.94 -0.61 5.94
N TYR A 286 -18.06 0.24 6.45
CA TYR A 286 -17.97 0.54 7.88
C TYR A 286 -18.34 1.99 8.18
N SER A 287 -17.73 2.94 7.48
CA SER A 287 -18.01 4.38 7.64
C SER A 287 -17.62 5.15 6.37
N THR A 288 -18.08 6.39 6.24
CA THR A 288 -17.75 7.27 5.11
C THR A 288 -17.55 8.71 5.55
N SER A 289 -16.92 9.50 4.69
CA SER A 289 -16.87 10.96 4.79
C SER A 289 -16.82 11.56 3.39
N PRO A 290 -17.66 12.56 3.06
CA PRO A 290 -18.78 13.11 3.86
C PRO A 290 -19.92 12.11 4.04
N ARG A 291 -20.75 12.28 5.08
CA ARG A 291 -21.87 11.35 5.38
C ARG A 291 -23.21 11.84 4.85
N ASP A 292 -23.43 13.15 4.90
CA ASP A 292 -24.68 13.78 4.45
C ASP A 292 -24.39 15.18 3.86
N ASN A 293 -25.43 15.95 3.57
CA ASN A 293 -25.30 17.29 2.98
C ASN A 293 -25.00 18.39 4.01
N CYS A 294 -25.01 18.09 5.31
CA CYS A 294 -24.65 19.03 6.37
C CYS A 294 -23.14 19.06 6.62
N ASP A 295 -22.47 17.94 6.38
CA ASP A 295 -21.02 17.80 6.30
C ASP A 295 -20.44 18.62 5.11
#